data_AF-A0A941QL30-F1
#
_entry.id   AF-A0A941QL30-F1
#
_cell.length_a   1.000
_cell.length_b   1.000
_cell.length_c   1.000
_cell.angle_alpha   90.00
_cell.angle_beta   90.00
_cell.angle_gamma   90.00
#
_symmetry.space_group_name_H-M   'P 1'
#
loop_
_entity.id
_entity.type
_entity.pdbx_description
1 polymer ?
#
loop_
_entity_poly.entity_id
_entity_poly.type
_entity_poly.pdbx_seq_one_letter_code
_entity_poly.pdbx_strand_id
1 'polypeptide(L)' 'MIQQALATGLLVLGIVCLVEGLAWGLAPSFVERLMAALAALDEGDRRRIGLLAMLAGLLLLWCAKALGA' A
#
# COMPACT_ATOMS: atom_id res chain seq x y z
N MET A 1 8.79 -25.27 5.60
CA MET A 1 8.85 -24.24 4.54
C MET A 1 7.45 -23.70 4.21
N ILE A 2 6.51 -24.52 3.71
CA ILE A 2 5.16 -24.06 3.33
C ILE A 2 4.40 -23.38 4.49
N GLN A 3 4.45 -23.95 5.70
CA GLN A 3 3.77 -23.39 6.89
C GLN A 3 4.29 -21.99 7.26
N GLN A 4 5.60 -21.73 7.11
CA GLN A 4 6.17 -20.42 7.40
C GLN A 4 5.79 -19.39 6.34
N ALA A 5 5.78 -19.78 5.05
CA ALA A 5 5.32 -18.90 3.99
C ALA A 5 3.85 -18.50 4.18
N LEU A 6 2.99 -19.43 4.60
CA LEU A 6 1.59 -19.15 4.90
C LEU A 6 1.45 -18.18 6.09
N ALA A 7 2.20 -18.41 7.18
CA ALA A 7 2.18 -17.53 8.34
C ALA A 7 2.61 -16.09 8.00
N THR A 8 3.71 -15.94 7.24
CA THR A 8 4.17 -14.62 6.78
C THR A 8 3.16 -13.96 5.84
N GLY A 9 2.53 -14.73 4.94
CA GLY A 9 1.47 -14.24 4.07
C GLY A 9 0.27 -13.70 4.84
N LEU A 10 -0.17 -14.41 5.89
CA LEU A 10 -1.24 -13.96 6.78
C LEU A 10 -0.88 -12.67 7.52
N LEU A 11 0.38 -12.53 7.98
CA LEU A 11 0.84 -11.31 8.64
C LEU A 11 0.81 -10.09 7.70
N VAL A 12 1.34 -10.25 6.48
CA VAL A 12 1.35 -9.16 5.49
C VAL A 12 -0.07 -8.77 5.14
N LEU A 13 -0.95 -9.73 4.84
CA LEU A 13 -2.36 -9.46 4.54
C LEU A 13 -3.10 -8.83 5.72
N GLY A 14 -2.87 -9.33 6.94
CA GLY A 14 -3.51 -8.81 8.16
C GLY A 14 -3.14 -7.35 8.41
N ILE A 15 -1.88 -6.98 8.25
CA ILE A 15 -1.41 -5.59 8.40
C ILE A 15 -2.02 -4.69 7.33
N VAL A 16 -2.05 -5.12 6.06
CA VAL A 16 -2.67 -4.33 4.97
C VAL A 16 -4.15 -4.10 5.27
N CYS A 17 -4.90 -5.14 5.61
CA CYS A 17 -6.32 -5.02 5.96
C CYS A 17 -6.55 -4.11 7.19
N LEU A 18 -5.68 -4.19 8.19
CA LEU A 18 -5.78 -3.35 9.38
C LEU A 18 -5.56 -1.87 9.04
N VAL A 19 -4.48 -1.55 8.32
CA VAL A 19 -4.13 -0.17 7.96
C VAL A 19 -5.17 0.44 7.02
N GLU A 20 -5.59 -0.30 5.99
CA GLU A 20 -6.65 0.14 5.07
C GLU A 20 -7.98 0.31 5.82
N GLY A 21 -8.35 -0.65 6.67
CA GLY A 21 -9.55 -0.59 7.49
C GLY A 21 -9.59 0.62 8.42
N LEU A 22 -8.44 1.05 8.95
CA LEU A 22 -8.33 2.28 9.74
C LEU A 22 -8.62 3.54 8.90
N ALA A 23 -8.10 3.61 7.66
CA ALA A 23 -8.37 4.74 6.78
C ALA A 23 -9.88 4.89 6.52
N TRP A 24 -10.58 3.78 6.27
CA TRP A 24 -12.03 3.77 6.08
C TRP A 24 -12.82 4.00 7.37
N GLY A 25 -12.40 3.41 8.48
CA GLY A 25 -13.14 3.44 9.75
C GLY A 25 -12.97 4.74 10.55
N LEU A 26 -11.75 5.31 10.57
CA LEU A 26 -11.46 6.50 11.39
C LEU A 26 -11.50 7.80 10.60
N ALA A 27 -11.19 7.76 9.30
CA ALA A 27 -11.06 8.97 8.47
C ALA A 27 -11.74 8.85 7.10
N PRO A 28 -13.05 8.53 7.04
CA PRO A 28 -13.75 8.36 5.77
C PRO A 28 -13.68 9.61 4.88
N SER A 29 -13.73 10.82 5.47
CA SER A 29 -13.61 12.08 4.72
C SER A 29 -12.23 12.30 4.09
N PHE A 30 -11.17 11.68 4.62
CA PHE A 30 -9.85 11.72 4.00
C PHE A 30 -9.84 10.89 2.71
N VAL A 31 -10.45 9.71 2.75
CA VAL A 31 -10.55 8.82 1.60
C VAL A 31 -11.35 9.47 0.47
N GLU A 32 -12.48 10.09 0.78
CA GLU A 32 -13.29 10.82 -0.21
C GLU A 32 -12.49 11.94 -0.91
N ARG A 33 -11.76 12.76 -0.14
CA ARG A 33 -10.92 13.82 -0.69
C ARG A 33 -9.78 13.28 -1.55
N LEU A 34 -9.15 12.18 -1.13
CA LEU A 34 -8.09 11.53 -1.89
C LEU A 34 -8.62 11.00 -3.22
N MET A 35 -9.78 10.34 -3.20
CA MET A 35 -10.44 9.84 -4.40
C MET A 35 -10.84 10.98 -5.34
N ALA A 36 -11.38 12.09 -4.81
CA ALA A 36 -11.70 13.27 -5.60
C ALA A 36 -10.44 13.88 -6.25
N ALA A 37 -9.32 13.94 -5.52
CA ALA A 37 -8.05 14.42 -6.06
C ALA A 37 -7.51 13.49 -7.16
N LEU A 38 -7.56 12.17 -6.97
CA LEU A 38 -7.17 11.19 -7.99
C LEU A 38 -8.09 11.25 -9.22
N ALA A 39 -9.38 11.46 -9.02
CA ALA A 39 -10.37 11.60 -10.09
C ALA A 39 -10.14 12.86 -10.93
N ALA A 40 -9.57 13.92 -10.36
CA ALA A 40 -9.24 15.15 -11.10
C ALA A 40 -8.01 15.00 -12.02
N LEU A 41 -7.20 13.95 -11.85
CA LEU A 41 -6.03 13.68 -12.68
C LEU A 41 -6.42 13.03 -14.01
N ASP A 42 -5.67 13.33 -15.05
CA ASP A 42 -5.73 12.61 -16.33
C ASP A 42 -5.17 11.18 -16.19
N GLU A 43 -5.56 10.29 -17.10
CA GLU A 43 -5.19 8.86 -17.08
C GLU A 43 -3.67 8.66 -17.04
N GLY A 44 -2.90 9.49 -17.75
CA GLY A 44 -1.44 9.45 -17.73
C GLY A 44 -0.85 9.72 -16.34
N ASP A 45 -1.39 10.69 -15.61
CA ASP A 45 -0.90 11.07 -14.28
C ASP A 45 -1.32 10.06 -13.22
N ARG A 46 -2.53 9.48 -13.33
CA ARG A 46 -2.95 8.37 -12.47
C ARG A 46 -2.00 7.18 -12.57
N ARG A 47 -1.59 6.82 -13.81
CA ARG A 47 -0.59 5.77 -14.05
C ARG A 47 0.77 6.11 -13.47
N ARG A 48 1.24 7.36 -13.62
CA ARG A 48 2.52 7.82 -13.05
C ARG A 48 2.52 7.70 -11.53
N ILE A 49 1.43 8.10 -10.86
CA ILE A 49 1.31 7.95 -9.40
C ILE A 49 1.37 6.48 -9.00
N GLY A 50 0.66 5.60 -9.71
CA GLY A 50 0.72 4.15 -9.48
C GLY A 50 2.15 3.60 -9.64
N LEU A 51 2.86 4.01 -10.68
CA LEU A 51 4.26 3.62 -10.90
C LEU A 51 5.19 4.14 -9.79
N LEU A 52 5.01 5.39 -9.36
CA LEU A 52 5.78 5.96 -8.27
C LEU A 52 5.52 5.23 -6.95
N ALA A 53 4.27 4.89 -6.65
CA ALA A 53 3.91 4.11 -5.47
C ALA A 53 4.54 2.71 -5.51
N MET A 54 4.52 2.06 -6.68
CA MET A 54 5.18 0.76 -6.88
C MET A 54 6.70 0.83 -6.68
N LEU A 55 7.36 1.85 -7.25
CA LEU A 55 8.79 2.07 -7.10
C LEU A 55 9.16 2.39 -5.64
N ALA A 56 8.37 3.21 -4.96
CA ALA A 56 8.56 3.48 -3.54
C ALA A 56 8.44 2.21 -2.70
N GLY A 57 7.43 1.36 -2.96
CA GLY A 57 7.29 0.06 -2.32
C GLY A 57 8.49 -0.85 -2.56
N LEU A 58 8.96 -0.94 -3.81
CA LEU A 58 10.16 -1.71 -4.15
C LEU A 58 11.41 -1.21 -3.41
N LEU A 59 11.61 0.11 -3.35
CA LEU A 59 12.72 0.72 -2.61
C LEU A 59 12.65 0.41 -1.12
N LEU A 60 11.45 0.48 -0.51
CA LEU A 60 11.26 0.13 0.91
C LEU A 60 11.58 -1.35 1.18
N LEU A 61 11.11 -2.26 0.32
CA LEU A 61 11.44 -3.69 0.44
C LEU A 61 12.94 -3.93 0.27
N TRP A 62 13.59 -3.21 -0.64
CA TRP A 62 15.03 -3.30 -0.83
C TRP A 62 15.80 -2.80 0.40
N CYS A 63 15.40 -1.66 0.97
CA CYS A 63 15.96 -1.14 2.22
C CYS A 63 15.75 -2.13 3.38
N ALA A 64 14.56 -2.71 3.53
CA ALA A 64 14.29 -3.72 4.55
C ALA A 64 15.22 -4.93 4.41
N LYS A 65 15.39 -5.44 3.17
CA LYS A 65 16.34 -6.51 2.87
C LYS A 65 17.80 -6.12 3.16
N ALA A 66 18.19 -4.87 2.88
CA ALA A 66 19.52 -4.37 3.19
C ALA A 66 19.78 -4.26 4.70
N LEU A 67 18.72 -4.04 5.49
CA LEU A 67 18.75 -4.00 6.96
C LEU A 67 18.65 -5.39 7.62
N GLY A 68 18.49 -6.47 6.83
CA GLY A 68 18.48 -7.85 7.33
C GLY A 68 17.11 -8.48 7.52
N ALA A 69 16.05 -7.91 6.94
CA ALA A 69 14.73 -8.54 6.83
C ALA A 69 14.71 -9.68 5.79
#